data_AF-A0A962R8K9-F1
#
_entry.id   AF-A0A962R8K9-F1
#
_cell.length_a   1.000
_cell.length_b   1.000
_cell.length_c   1.000
_cell.angle_alpha   90.00
_cell.angle_beta   90.00
_cell.angle_gamma   90.00
#
_symmetry.space_group_name_H-M   'P 1'
#
loop_
_entity.id
_entity.type
_entity.pdbx_description
1 polymer ?
#
loop_
_entity_poly.entity_id
_entity_poly.type
_entity_poly.pdbx_seq_one_letter_code
_entity_poly.pdbx_strand_id
1 'polypeptide(L)'
;MNLSAILVLLRVDRFAQGVAMLAEQPGIEVHHQEPATGRVILVQEAPSVHEEVDGLKAIKALPGVIFAELVYHYFEEDTNLQARPPADLDSYQGLGAVPEYLNAP
;
A
#
# COMPACT_ATOMS: atom_id res chain seq x y z
N MET A 1 8.68 2.38 9.20
CA MET A 1 9.03 1.95 7.84
C MET A 1 7.97 0.95 7.40
N ASN A 2 7.45 1.07 6.18
CA ASN A 2 6.35 0.23 5.69
C ASN A 2 6.86 -0.81 4.71
N LEU A 3 6.47 -2.07 4.92
CA LEU A 3 6.77 -3.18 4.03
C LEU A 3 5.49 -3.79 3.50
N SER A 4 5.41 -3.90 2.18
CA SER A 4 4.20 -4.37 1.51
C SER A 4 4.49 -5.39 0.44
N ALA A 5 3.76 -6.51 0.48
CA ALA A 5 3.83 -7.53 -0.56
C ALA A 5 2.78 -7.24 -1.64
N ILE A 6 3.20 -7.17 -2.90
CA ILE A 6 2.33 -6.89 -4.04
C ILE A 6 2.40 -8.08 -4.99
N LEU A 7 1.23 -8.57 -5.39
CA LEU A 7 1.09 -9.48 -6.51
C LEU A 7 0.91 -8.67 -7.78
N VAL A 8 1.81 -8.84 -8.73
CA VAL A 8 1.71 -8.25 -10.07
C VAL A 8 1.43 -9.34 -11.09
N LEU A 9 0.50 -9.07 -12.00
CA LEU A 9 0.27 -9.86 -13.19
C LEU A 9 0.75 -9.06 -14.41
N LEU A 10 1.75 -9.59 -15.08
CA LEU A 10 2.28 -9.08 -16.34
C LEU A 10 1.69 -9.85 -17.52
N ARG A 11 1.62 -9.22 -18.68
CA ARG A 11 1.40 -9.96 -19.92
C ARG A 11 2.59 -10.88 -20.19
N VAL A 12 2.31 -12.15 -20.46
CA VAL A 12 3.34 -13.18 -20.71
C VAL A 12 4.25 -12.82 -21.89
N ASP A 13 3.72 -12.18 -22.93
CA ASP A 13 4.48 -11.71 -24.10
C ASP A 13 5.48 -10.57 -23.79
N ARG A 14 5.35 -9.94 -22.61
CA ARG A 14 6.21 -8.83 -22.15
C ARG A 14 6.87 -9.13 -20.80
N PHE A 15 6.80 -10.37 -20.32
CA PHE A 15 7.17 -10.71 -18.95
C PHE A 15 8.58 -10.26 -18.58
N ALA A 16 9.58 -10.62 -19.38
CA ALA A 16 10.98 -10.27 -19.10
C ALA A 16 11.21 -8.75 -19.07
N GLN A 17 10.57 -8.00 -19.96
CA GLN A 17 10.64 -6.54 -19.97
C GLN A 17 9.95 -5.95 -18.74
N GLY A 18 8.76 -6.44 -18.40
CA GLY A 18 8.01 -5.97 -17.23
C GLY A 18 8.75 -6.22 -15.92
N VAL A 19 9.37 -7.40 -15.76
CA VAL A 19 10.21 -7.70 -14.58
C VAL A 19 11.39 -6.74 -14.48
N ALA A 20 12.07 -6.45 -15.60
CA ALA A 20 13.18 -5.48 -15.59
C ALA A 20 12.71 -4.09 -15.14
N MET A 21 11.57 -3.61 -15.65
CA MET A 21 11.00 -2.33 -15.27
C MET A 21 10.57 -2.27 -13.79
N LEU A 22 10.06 -3.38 -13.25
CA LEU A 22 9.71 -3.51 -11.83
C LEU A 22 10.96 -3.45 -10.95
N ALA A 23 12.03 -4.14 -11.32
CA ALA A 23 13.29 -4.16 -10.58
C ALA A 23 14.03 -2.81 -10.60
N GLU A 24 13.75 -1.94 -11.57
CA GLU A 24 14.27 -0.58 -11.63
C GLU A 24 13.49 0.41 -10.74
N GLN A 25 12.33 0.01 -10.18
CA GLN A 25 11.56 0.89 -9.30
C GLN A 25 12.25 1.03 -7.93
N PRO A 26 12.33 2.25 -7.37
CA PRO A 26 12.89 2.46 -6.04
C PRO A 26 12.13 1.67 -4.96
N GLY A 27 12.87 1.02 -4.07
CA GLY A 27 12.29 0.29 -2.94
C GLY A 27 11.57 -1.00 -3.33
N ILE A 28 11.72 -1.50 -4.55
CA ILE A 28 11.10 -2.75 -5.01
C ILE A 28 12.12 -3.89 -5.05
N GLU A 29 11.76 -5.00 -4.42
CA GLU A 29 12.48 -6.28 -4.51
C GLU A 29 11.58 -7.36 -5.13
N VAL A 30 12.08 -8.04 -6.16
CA VAL A 30 11.36 -9.12 -6.83
C VAL A 30 11.69 -10.47 -6.18
N HIS A 31 10.71 -11.09 -5.51
CA HIS A 31 10.92 -12.35 -4.77
C HIS A 31 10.53 -13.60 -5.56
N HIS A 32 9.53 -13.50 -6.43
CA HIS A 32 9.07 -14.64 -7.21
C HIS A 32 8.65 -14.23 -8.62
N GLN A 33 8.95 -15.09 -9.59
CA GLN A 33 8.65 -14.89 -11.00
C GLN A 33 8.10 -16.20 -11.57
N GLU A 34 6.92 -16.14 -12.18
CA GLU A 34 6.28 -17.26 -12.87
C GLU A 34 5.97 -16.86 -14.33
N PRO A 35 6.95 -16.95 -15.24
CA PRO A 35 6.79 -16.47 -16.62
C PRO A 35 5.61 -17.11 -17.36
N ALA A 36 5.32 -18.38 -17.08
CA ALA A 36 4.24 -19.13 -17.75
C ALA A 36 2.84 -18.55 -17.47
N THR A 37 2.63 -17.97 -16.29
CA THR A 37 1.34 -17.38 -15.87
C THR A 37 1.38 -15.86 -15.86
N GLY A 38 2.56 -15.26 -15.98
CA GLY A 38 2.78 -13.82 -15.90
C GLY A 38 2.83 -13.26 -14.48
N ARG A 39 2.82 -14.11 -13.44
CA ARG A 39 2.77 -13.67 -12.05
C ARG A 39 4.15 -13.29 -11.52
N VAL A 40 4.18 -12.23 -10.73
CA VAL A 40 5.37 -11.75 -10.03
C VAL A 40 4.95 -11.38 -8.60
N ILE A 41 5.72 -11.84 -7.61
CA ILE A 41 5.59 -11.38 -6.23
C ILE A 41 6.74 -10.44 -5.96
N LEU A 42 6.41 -9.25 -5.46
CA LEU A 42 7.38 -8.24 -5.09
C LEU A 42 7.10 -7.69 -3.70
N VAL A 43 8.16 -7.21 -3.06
CA VAL A 43 8.07 -6.45 -1.81
C VAL A 43 8.42 -5.00 -2.13
N GLN A 44 7.62 -4.09 -1.58
CA GLN A 44 7.87 -2.66 -1.60
C GLN A 44 8.23 -2.18 -0.19
N GLU A 45 9.34 -1.48 -0.10
CA GLU A 45 9.75 -0.74 1.10
C GLU A 45 9.52 0.75 0.89
N ALA A 46 8.80 1.38 1.82
CA ALA A 46 8.49 2.80 1.76
C ALA A 46 8.62 3.47 3.14
N PRO A 47 9.12 4.72 3.22
CA PRO A 47 9.19 5.48 4.47
C PRO A 47 7.82 5.85 5.07
N SER A 48 6.80 6.03 4.23
CA SER A 48 5.46 6.45 4.63
C SER A 48 4.37 5.75 3.82
N VAL A 49 3.12 5.77 4.32
CA VAL A 49 1.96 5.18 3.62
C VAL A 49 1.67 5.93 2.31
N HIS A 50 1.95 7.23 2.26
CA HIS A 50 1.77 8.01 1.04
C HIS A 50 2.72 7.56 -0.07
N GLU A 51 4.01 7.40 0.27
CA GLU A 51 5.03 6.90 -0.66
C GLU A 51 4.76 5.45 -1.08
N GLU A 52 4.22 4.63 -0.18
CA GLU A 52 3.78 3.29 -0.48
C GLU A 52 2.71 3.26 -1.58
N VAL A 53 1.65 4.06 -1.40
CA VAL A 53 0.54 4.18 -2.35
C VAL A 53 1.01 4.73 -3.69
N ASP A 54 1.93 5.70 -3.69
CA ASP A 54 2.45 6.27 -4.93
C ASP A 54 3.35 5.29 -5.69
N GLY A 55 4.15 4.49 -5.00
CA GLY A 55 4.90 3.38 -5.61
C GLY A 55 3.97 2.33 -6.24
N LEU A 56 2.88 1.95 -5.56
CA LEU A 56 1.89 1.04 -6.12
C LEU A 56 1.21 1.62 -7.38
N LYS A 57 0.89 2.92 -7.40
CA LYS A 57 0.36 3.59 -8.60
C LYS A 57 1.37 3.57 -9.74
N ALA A 58 2.65 3.81 -9.47
CA ALA A 58 3.70 3.77 -10.47
C ALA A 58 3.82 2.36 -11.08
N ILE A 59 3.80 1.31 -10.25
CA ILE A 59 3.77 -0.10 -10.69
C ILE A 59 2.56 -0.35 -11.60
N LYS A 60 1.36 0.07 -11.19
CA LYS A 60 0.13 -0.08 -11.98
C LYS A 60 0.20 0.59 -13.36
N ALA A 61 1.00 1.64 -13.50
CA ALA A 61 1.15 2.39 -14.75
C ALA A 61 2.18 1.79 -15.72
N LEU A 62 2.98 0.79 -15.30
CA LEU A 62 4.03 0.22 -16.14
C LEU A 62 3.43 -0.53 -17.36
N PRO A 63 4.00 -0.36 -18.57
CA PRO A 63 3.56 -1.08 -19.75
C PRO A 63 3.60 -2.60 -19.57
N GLY A 64 2.49 -3.27 -19.87
CA GLY A 64 2.37 -4.71 -19.77
C GLY A 64 1.92 -5.22 -18.39
N VAL A 65 1.76 -4.35 -17.39
CA VAL A 65 1.02 -4.68 -16.16
C VAL A 65 -0.46 -4.78 -16.49
N ILE A 66 -1.04 -5.94 -16.19
CA ILE A 66 -2.48 -6.20 -16.28
C ILE A 66 -3.13 -5.84 -14.94
N PHE A 67 -2.45 -6.17 -13.85
CA PHE A 67 -2.97 -6.07 -12.49
C PHE A 67 -1.81 -5.97 -11.51
N ALA A 68 -1.98 -5.19 -10.45
CA ALA A 68 -1.08 -5.15 -9.32
C ALA A 68 -1.91 -4.90 -8.06
N GLU A 69 -1.89 -5.79 -7.09
CA GLU A 69 -2.62 -5.59 -5.84
C GLU A 69 -1.77 -5.92 -4.65
N LEU A 70 -2.00 -5.13 -3.61
CA LEU A 70 -1.29 -5.25 -2.37
C LEU A 70 -1.97 -6.32 -1.51
N VAL A 71 -1.22 -7.36 -1.17
CA VAL A 71 -1.73 -8.59 -0.55
C VAL A 71 -1.45 -8.61 0.95
N TYR A 72 -0.39 -7.94 1.40
CA TYR A 72 0.00 -7.87 2.81
C TYR A 72 0.71 -6.56 3.10
N HIS A 73 0.29 -5.88 4.18
CA HIS A 73 0.93 -4.68 4.69
C HIS A 73 1.46 -4.96 6.10
N TYR A 74 2.73 -4.63 6.35
CA TYR A 74 3.28 -4.55 7.69
C TYR A 74 3.51 -3.08 8.07
N PHE A 75 2.79 -2.62 9.08
CA PHE A 75 3.07 -1.35 9.74
C PHE A 75 4.02 -1.62 10.91
N GLU A 76 5.23 -1.06 10.89
CA GLU A 76 5.93 -0.83 12.16
C GLU A 76 5.04 0.07 13.03
N GLU A 77 4.75 -0.38 14.25
CA GLU A 77 3.84 0.24 15.22
C GLU A 77 3.58 1.73 14.99
N ASP A 78 2.40 2.02 14.44
CA ASP A 78 1.93 3.38 14.25
C ASP A 78 1.73 4.00 15.63
N THR A 79 2.73 4.76 16.10
CA THR A 79 2.74 5.37 17.44
C THR A 79 1.64 6.43 17.60
N ASN A 80 0.91 6.73 16.52
CA ASN A 80 -0.24 7.63 16.46
C ASN A 80 -1.60 6.94 16.52
N LEU A 81 -1.68 5.64 16.81
CA LEU A 81 -2.92 5.06 17.29
C LEU A 81 -3.25 5.68 18.65
N GLN A 82 -4.03 6.77 18.66
CA GLN A 82 -4.79 7.19 19.83
C GLN A 82 -5.75 6.04 20.16
N ALA A 83 -5.28 5.12 21.01
CA ALA A 83 -6.00 3.92 21.40
C ALA A 83 -7.30 4.20 22.19
N ARG A 84 -7.58 5.47 22.48
CA ARG A 84 -8.77 5.89 23.21
C ARG A 84 -9.35 7.17 22.57
N PRO A 85 -10.67 7.21 22.33
CA PRO A 85 -11.36 8.47 22.07
C PRO A 85 -11.05 9.50 23.19
N PRO A 86 -11.03 10.80 22.88
CA PRO A 86 -10.99 11.85 23.91
C PRO A 86 -11.95 11.56 25.07
N ALA A 87 -11.48 11.75 26.31
CA ALA A 87 -12.21 11.32 27.51
C ALA A 87 -13.58 12.00 27.69
N ASP A 88 -13.79 13.16 27.05
CA ASP A 88 -15.08 13.85 27.00
C ASP A 88 -16.14 13.08 26.20
N LEU A 89 -15.72 12.23 25.26
CA LEU A 89 -16.64 11.39 24.47
C LEU A 89 -17.20 10.20 25.25
N ASP A 90 -16.57 9.78 26.36
CA ASP A 90 -17.10 8.72 27.23
C ASP A 90 -18.46 9.11 27.84
N SER A 91 -18.74 10.42 27.91
CA SER A 91 -20.02 10.97 28.41
C SER A 91 -21.07 11.17 27.30
N TYR A 92 -20.72 10.92 26.04
CA TYR A 92 -21.55 11.24 24.89
C TYR A 92 -22.57 10.13 24.60
N GLN A 93 -23.86 10.41 24.80
CA GLN A 93 -24.95 9.44 24.63
C GLN A 93 -25.58 9.45 23.22
N GLY A 94 -24.87 9.95 22.20
CA GLY A 94 -25.29 9.87 20.79
C GLY A 94 -26.40 10.84 20.35
N LEU A 95 -27.06 11.53 21.28
CA LEU A 95 -28.11 12.54 21.01
C LEU A 95 -27.75 13.95 21.54
N GLY A 96 -26.50 14.16 21.96
CA GLY A 96 -26.01 15.42 22.54
C GLY A 96 -25.45 16.41 21.50
N ALA A 97 -25.00 17.57 21.99
CA ALA A 97 -24.32 18.56 21.16
C ALA A 97 -22.91 18.06 20.78
N VAL A 98 -22.63 17.99 19.48
CA VAL A 98 -21.30 17.61 18.96
C VAL A 98 -20.25 18.60 19.50
N PRO A 99 -19.15 18.13 20.13
CA PRO A 99 -18.07 19.01 20.58
C PRO A 99 -17.58 19.96 19.48
N GLU A 100 -17.37 21.24 19.80
CA GLU A 100 -17.01 22.27 18.82
C GLU A 100 -15.77 21.92 17.99
N TYR A 101 -14.79 21.23 18.59
CA TYR A 101 -13.56 20.82 17.91
C TYR A 101 -13.78 19.78 16.80
N LEU A 102 -14.90 19.04 16.82
CA LEU A 102 -15.26 18.09 15.74
C LEU A 102 -15.96 18.79 14.57
N ASN A 103 -16.39 20.04 14.73
CA ASN A 103 -17.02 20.85 13.68
C ASN A 103 -16.06 21.89 13.07
N ALA A 104 -14.77 21.87 13.44
CA ALA A 104 -13.77 22.74 12.85
C ALA A 104 -13.44 22.28 11.41
N PRO A 105 -13.29 23.22 10.45
CA PRO A 105 -13.05 22.90 9.04
C PRO A 105 -11.68 22.29 8.75
#